data_AF-A0A916WPJ6-F1
#
_entry.id   AF-A0A916WPJ6-F1
#
_cell.length_a   1.000
_cell.length_b   1.000
_cell.length_c   1.000
_cell.angle_alpha   90.00
_cell.angle_beta   90.00
_cell.angle_gamma   90.00
#
_symmetry.space_group_name_H-M   'P 1'
#
loop_
_entity.id
_entity.type
_entity.pdbx_description
1 polymer ?
#
loop_
_entity_poly.entity_id
_entity_poly.type
_entity_poly.pdbx_seq_one_letter_code
_entity_poly.pdbx_strand_id
1 'polypeptide(L)'
;MTTLVGSAVDDPVSLDGYMGTAPAHDQDNPRGPSQRAEYVSTVGDCTPETFVPDMRRTALAFGQTSLVREAYSYVLSHSHEELDPTNDFHGWLAHQLAREWVARTFPGRQAKLVTQRDNGRWEGEGDDRRWVEGHWHTHVMVANVAEQEVTLRWTSADGDELVKHYKAGRAIDGDIKNIYRLQGMVDEVVLEQWRYDNAAYVDSCRRFSEGQVAKADLAQRAARGYSNHDQVRLKLREALAQSDGWSDYVTRCQAMAVDVQVHGQSGVSYAWVGDDGLERKARARGKTGIGPEFTKAEVEARCEANAAALERGETLDVPEPVLVPLTPTVAPDRPRPQYLTVDGKPPWDDEQAQAAYTEAVQATGGTYEGRAARALATGEQVPGVELVRGADGRASARVDVGEGPLAVDVDAGLVERVQRIESLEADARTEAGQIVSAAQTQAGTITEQAQVEAREIKADADAAARQTTAEAKRVAHEVVEDAKGDRDEIRRKANADWAEAKQVHEDAVTDRKAAAAEKAEAAKANREAQERRDAIPVYDPEAAERFSSAELMRNLKVVPHGREALTAAHKMGLQNHKGRQRVGDPVSEKTFMTETSEERGVRMRGRSDALATEIEQNGQRRSQQAGRRMKGSK
;
A
#
# COMPACT_ATOMS: atom_id res chain seq x y z
N MET A 1 -7.78 5.33 26.82
CA MET A 1 -8.06 6.55 26.06
C MET A 1 -7.18 6.54 24.82
N THR A 2 -7.77 6.87 23.66
CA THR A 2 -7.01 7.06 22.43
C THR A 2 -6.54 8.50 22.37
N THR A 3 -5.22 8.69 22.31
CA THR A 3 -4.60 10.02 22.35
C THR A 3 -3.74 10.26 21.13
N LEU A 4 -3.65 11.53 20.71
CA LEU A 4 -2.87 11.97 19.57
C LEU A 4 -1.72 12.89 20.03
N VAL A 5 -0.51 12.60 19.54
CA VAL A 5 0.64 13.52 19.62
C VAL A 5 1.14 13.77 18.20
N GLY A 6 1.47 15.03 17.87
CA GLY A 6 1.95 15.41 16.54
C GLY A 6 3.21 16.27 16.59
N SER A 7 4.11 16.08 15.64
CA SER A 7 5.32 16.87 15.47
C SER A 7 5.71 17.04 14.00
N ALA A 8 6.46 18.11 13.72
CA ALA A 8 7.09 18.26 12.41
C ALA A 8 8.33 17.34 12.33
N VAL A 9 8.60 16.80 11.15
CA VAL A 9 9.74 15.91 10.92
C VAL A 9 10.88 16.70 10.30
N ASP A 10 12.03 16.70 10.98
CA ASP A 10 13.27 17.30 10.48
C ASP A 10 13.93 16.41 9.41
N ASP A 11 13.96 15.10 9.65
CA ASP A 11 14.54 14.10 8.74
C ASP A 11 13.61 12.88 8.60
N PRO A 12 12.85 12.79 7.48
CA PRO A 12 11.96 11.68 7.20
C PRO A 12 12.67 10.33 7.11
N VAL A 13 13.93 10.29 6.67
CA VAL A 13 14.69 9.03 6.52
C VAL A 13 15.01 8.46 7.89
N SER A 14 15.52 9.30 8.79
CA SER A 14 15.80 8.89 10.17
C SER A 14 14.54 8.47 10.92
N LEU A 15 13.42 9.18 10.71
CA LEU A 15 12.15 8.77 11.31
C LEU A 15 11.65 7.45 10.73
N ASP A 16 11.82 7.19 9.44
CA ASP A 16 11.40 5.95 8.81
C ASP A 16 12.17 4.75 9.36
N GLY A 17 13.50 4.87 9.45
CA GLY A 17 14.36 3.88 10.09
C GLY A 17 14.04 3.71 11.58
N TYR A 18 13.73 4.80 12.28
CA TYR A 18 13.27 4.76 13.66
C TYR A 18 11.99 3.92 13.80
N MET A 19 10.95 4.17 13.00
CA MET A 19 9.67 3.47 13.13
C MET A 19 9.76 2.00 12.66
N GLY A 20 10.59 1.69 11.66
CA GLY A 20 10.62 0.35 11.06
C GLY A 20 11.71 -0.57 11.61
N THR A 21 12.97 -0.11 11.63
CA THR A 21 14.14 -1.00 11.72
C THR A 21 14.98 -0.81 12.99
N ALA A 22 14.71 0.25 13.76
CA ALA A 22 15.40 0.45 15.04
C ALA A 22 15.03 -0.64 16.05
N PRO A 23 15.90 -0.92 17.04
CA PRO A 23 15.53 -1.83 18.12
C PRO A 23 14.29 -1.32 18.87
N ALA A 24 13.41 -2.25 19.24
CA ALA A 24 12.26 -2.00 20.10
C ALA A 24 12.69 -1.36 21.43
N HIS A 25 11.88 -0.49 22.06
CA HIS A 25 12.33 0.17 23.29
C HIS A 25 12.25 -0.72 24.54
N ASP A 26 11.60 -1.87 24.46
CA ASP A 26 11.36 -2.79 25.57
C ASP A 26 12.38 -3.94 25.59
N GLN A 27 13.66 -3.60 25.43
CA GLN A 27 14.77 -4.57 25.40
C GLN A 27 14.87 -5.44 26.66
N ASP A 28 14.33 -4.95 27.80
CA ASP A 28 14.31 -5.65 29.09
C ASP A 28 13.08 -6.57 29.28
N ASN A 29 12.28 -6.79 28.22
CA ASN A 29 11.10 -7.64 28.29
C ASN A 29 11.50 -9.09 28.65
N PRO A 30 10.91 -9.69 29.70
CA PRO A 30 11.25 -11.05 30.12
C PRO A 30 10.94 -12.13 29.07
N ARG A 31 10.11 -11.83 28.07
CA ARG A 31 9.80 -12.72 26.94
C ARG A 31 10.66 -12.45 25.70
N GLY A 32 11.64 -11.56 25.80
CA GLY A 32 12.40 -11.02 24.68
C GLY A 32 11.78 -9.71 24.16
N PRO A 33 12.57 -8.86 23.48
CA PRO A 33 12.09 -7.57 22.97
C PRO A 33 10.89 -7.75 22.06
N SER A 34 9.93 -6.81 22.11
CA SER A 34 8.81 -6.81 21.17
C SER A 34 9.31 -6.57 19.74
N GLN A 35 8.45 -6.86 18.76
CA GLN A 35 8.73 -6.44 17.39
C GLN A 35 8.67 -4.92 17.29
N ARG A 36 9.61 -4.35 16.54
CA ARG A 36 9.60 -2.90 16.28
C ARG A 36 8.38 -2.51 15.44
N ALA A 37 7.99 -3.32 14.48
CA ALA A 37 6.90 -3.04 13.55
C ALA A 37 6.00 -4.26 13.43
N GLU A 38 4.85 -4.23 14.11
CA GLU A 38 3.88 -5.34 14.15
C GLU A 38 2.93 -5.26 12.94
N TYR A 39 2.50 -4.04 12.59
CA TYR A 39 1.68 -3.79 11.39
C TYR A 39 2.22 -2.58 10.63
N VAL A 40 2.36 -2.72 9.32
CA VAL A 40 2.84 -1.65 8.45
C VAL A 40 1.92 -1.52 7.24
N SER A 41 1.51 -0.29 6.94
CA SER A 41 0.78 -0.01 5.70
C SER A 41 1.00 1.42 5.23
N THR A 42 0.47 1.71 4.06
CA THR A 42 0.45 3.05 3.48
C THR A 42 -0.95 3.46 3.03
N VAL A 43 -1.11 4.78 2.88
CA VAL A 43 -2.23 5.44 2.22
C VAL A 43 -1.66 6.32 1.11
N GLY A 44 -2.30 6.38 -0.06
CA GLY A 44 -1.83 7.10 -1.24
C GLY A 44 -0.97 6.25 -2.18
N ASP A 45 -0.40 6.88 -3.22
CA ASP A 45 0.46 6.23 -4.23
C ASP A 45 1.88 5.98 -3.70
N CYS A 46 2.01 5.14 -2.67
CA CYS A 46 3.29 4.73 -2.09
C CYS A 46 3.20 3.35 -1.43
N THR A 47 4.33 2.66 -1.31
CA THR A 47 4.44 1.45 -0.46
C THR A 47 5.20 1.80 0.83
N PRO A 48 5.12 0.96 1.87
CA PRO A 48 5.88 1.19 3.09
C PRO A 48 7.39 1.39 2.86
N GLU A 49 7.97 0.68 1.90
CA GLU A 49 9.39 0.68 1.58
C GLU A 49 9.76 1.96 0.81
N THR A 50 8.89 2.37 -0.11
CA THR A 50 9.15 3.50 -1.00
C THR A 50 8.56 4.81 -0.49
N PHE A 51 8.01 4.86 0.72
CA PHE A 51 7.30 6.04 1.23
C PHE A 51 8.12 7.34 1.11
N VAL A 52 9.36 7.36 1.62
CA VAL A 52 10.22 8.56 1.56
C VAL A 52 10.57 8.96 0.13
N PRO A 53 11.08 8.06 -0.76
CA PRO A 53 11.33 8.43 -2.15
C PRO A 53 10.06 8.83 -2.91
N ASP A 54 8.91 8.21 -2.64
CA ASP A 54 7.64 8.52 -3.31
C ASP A 54 7.07 9.87 -2.88
N MET A 55 7.13 10.20 -1.59
CA MET A 55 6.80 11.54 -1.10
C MET A 55 7.67 12.60 -1.77
N ARG A 56 8.98 12.36 -1.89
CA ARG A 56 9.91 13.28 -2.57
C ARG A 56 9.64 13.38 -4.06
N ARG A 57 9.28 12.28 -4.72
CA ARG A 57 8.85 12.23 -6.12
C ARG A 57 7.60 13.10 -6.32
N THR A 58 6.60 12.97 -5.46
CA THR A 58 5.40 13.81 -5.47
C THR A 58 5.75 15.28 -5.29
N ALA A 59 6.57 15.62 -4.30
CA ALA A 59 7.01 16.99 -4.07
C ALA A 59 7.73 17.58 -5.30
N LEU A 60 8.62 16.81 -5.93
CA LEU A 60 9.32 17.20 -7.15
C LEU A 60 8.35 17.44 -8.33
N ALA A 61 7.37 16.54 -8.53
CA ALA A 61 6.39 16.65 -9.61
C ALA A 61 5.57 17.95 -9.54
N PHE A 62 5.35 18.48 -8.33
CA PHE A 62 4.65 19.74 -8.09
C PHE A 62 5.57 20.93 -7.83
N GLY A 63 6.88 20.80 -8.02
CA GLY A 63 7.86 21.89 -7.84
C GLY A 63 8.07 22.31 -6.38
N GLN A 64 7.76 21.45 -5.41
CA GLN A 64 7.85 21.70 -3.96
C GLN A 64 9.18 21.18 -3.37
N THR A 65 10.32 21.50 -3.99
CA THR A 65 11.64 20.96 -3.60
C THR A 65 12.35 21.74 -2.49
N SER A 66 11.85 22.93 -2.13
CA SER A 66 12.46 23.83 -1.14
C SER A 66 11.69 23.89 0.18
N LEU A 67 10.92 22.86 0.50
CA LEU A 67 10.14 22.81 1.74
C LEU A 67 11.07 22.66 2.95
N VAL A 68 10.82 23.46 3.98
CA VAL A 68 11.51 23.34 5.29
C VAL A 68 11.19 21.99 5.96
N ARG A 69 10.00 21.46 5.69
CA ARG A 69 9.49 20.19 6.24
C ARG A 69 9.01 19.33 5.09
N GLU A 70 9.51 18.11 4.99
CA GLU A 70 9.05 17.16 3.98
C GLU A 70 7.86 16.34 4.49
N ALA A 71 7.81 16.06 5.79
CA ALA A 71 6.77 15.26 6.43
C ALA A 71 6.36 15.78 7.81
N TYR A 72 5.24 15.26 8.31
CA TYR A 72 4.77 15.41 9.69
C TYR A 72 4.56 14.02 10.31
N SER A 73 4.80 13.89 11.60
CA SER A 73 4.64 12.64 12.34
C SER A 73 3.52 12.79 13.36
N TYR A 74 2.70 11.76 13.46
CA TYR A 74 1.66 11.65 14.47
C TYR A 74 1.74 10.28 15.13
N VAL A 75 1.39 10.21 16.41
CA VAL A 75 1.31 8.97 17.15
C VAL A 75 -0.08 8.88 17.76
N LEU A 76 -0.82 7.82 17.40
CA LEU A 76 -2.05 7.44 18.06
C LEU A 76 -1.70 6.37 19.09
N SER A 77 -1.96 6.61 20.38
CA SER A 77 -1.71 5.65 21.45
C SER A 77 -3.00 5.26 22.15
N HIS A 78 -3.12 3.97 22.49
CA HIS A 78 -4.28 3.38 23.14
C HIS A 78 -3.94 2.86 24.54
N SER A 79 -4.88 2.96 25.48
CA SER A 79 -4.68 2.43 26.83
C SER A 79 -4.93 0.93 26.91
N HIS A 80 -4.38 0.26 27.94
CA HIS A 80 -4.66 -1.16 28.21
C HIS A 80 -6.13 -1.46 28.46
N GLU A 81 -6.89 -0.48 28.93
CA GLU A 81 -8.33 -0.60 29.17
C GLU A 81 -9.15 -0.55 27.88
N GLU A 82 -8.58 -0.10 26.77
CA GLU A 82 -9.20 -0.15 25.43
C GLU A 82 -8.76 -1.37 24.66
N LEU A 83 -7.44 -1.59 24.64
CA LEU A 83 -6.80 -2.60 23.81
C LEU A 83 -5.79 -3.36 24.66
N ASP A 84 -6.06 -4.64 24.86
CA ASP A 84 -5.12 -5.59 25.46
C ASP A 84 -3.83 -5.70 24.60
N PRO A 85 -2.65 -5.34 25.15
CA PRO A 85 -1.37 -5.43 24.45
C PRO A 85 -0.92 -6.87 24.15
N THR A 86 -1.51 -7.86 24.83
CA THR A 86 -1.23 -9.28 24.61
C THR A 86 -2.08 -9.91 23.51
N ASN A 87 -3.07 -9.17 23.00
CA ASN A 87 -3.95 -9.63 21.93
C ASN A 87 -3.54 -8.99 20.58
N ASP A 88 -3.03 -9.80 19.66
CA ASP A 88 -2.57 -9.30 18.35
C ASP A 88 -3.71 -8.73 17.49
N PHE A 89 -4.94 -9.23 17.64
CA PHE A 89 -6.12 -8.67 16.97
C PHE A 89 -6.36 -7.21 17.39
N HIS A 90 -6.10 -6.88 18.65
CA HIS A 90 -6.20 -5.50 19.12
C HIS A 90 -5.12 -4.60 18.50
N GLY A 91 -3.94 -5.14 18.20
CA GLY A 91 -2.92 -4.43 17.41
C GLY A 91 -3.41 -4.12 15.99
N TRP A 92 -4.12 -5.05 15.35
CA TRP A 92 -4.75 -4.79 14.06
C TRP A 92 -5.85 -3.72 14.15
N LEU A 93 -6.71 -3.75 15.18
CA LEU A 93 -7.73 -2.72 15.40
C LEU A 93 -7.11 -1.32 15.57
N ALA A 94 -6.02 -1.20 16.34
CA ALA A 94 -5.25 0.04 16.46
C ALA A 94 -4.73 0.52 15.10
N HIS A 95 -4.23 -0.39 14.27
CA HIS A 95 -3.73 -0.08 12.93
C HIS A 95 -4.87 0.39 11.99
N GLN A 96 -6.02 -0.28 12.01
CA GLN A 96 -7.17 0.10 11.19
C GLN A 96 -7.76 1.46 11.59
N LEU A 97 -7.85 1.73 12.90
CA LEU A 97 -8.28 3.04 13.39
C LEU A 97 -7.34 4.15 12.87
N ALA A 98 -6.03 3.94 12.94
CA ALA A 98 -5.04 4.90 12.44
C ALA A 98 -5.13 5.09 10.91
N ARG A 99 -5.39 4.01 10.16
CA ARG A 99 -5.61 4.05 8.70
C ARG A 99 -6.86 4.85 8.33
N GLU A 100 -7.97 4.65 9.03
CA GLU A 100 -9.17 5.46 8.82
C GLU A 100 -8.93 6.92 9.20
N TRP A 101 -8.32 7.15 10.37
CA TRP A 101 -8.01 8.48 10.85
C TRP A 101 -7.15 9.26 9.85
N VAL A 102 -6.08 8.68 9.31
CA VAL A 102 -5.21 9.37 8.35
C VAL A 102 -5.93 9.66 7.03
N ALA A 103 -6.77 8.73 6.55
CA ALA A 103 -7.53 8.91 5.32
C ALA A 103 -8.51 10.08 5.41
N ARG A 104 -9.14 10.29 6.59
CA ARG A 104 -10.06 11.41 6.83
C ARG A 104 -9.34 12.72 7.17
N THR A 105 -8.25 12.67 7.93
CA THR A 105 -7.53 13.87 8.37
C THR A 105 -6.64 14.47 7.30
N PHE A 106 -6.00 13.64 6.47
CA PHE A 106 -5.05 14.02 5.42
C PHE A 106 -5.43 13.40 4.07
N PRO A 107 -6.65 13.66 3.56
CA PRO A 107 -7.05 13.11 2.28
C PRO A 107 -6.10 13.58 1.18
N GLY A 108 -5.86 12.73 0.19
CA GLY A 108 -5.02 13.02 -0.97
C GLY A 108 -3.54 13.22 -0.63
N ARG A 109 -3.08 12.70 0.51
CA ARG A 109 -1.66 12.66 0.90
C ARG A 109 -1.20 11.24 1.07
N GLN A 110 0.06 11.04 0.71
CA GLN A 110 0.79 9.83 1.04
C GLN A 110 1.02 9.78 2.55
N ALA A 111 0.81 8.62 3.15
CA ALA A 111 1.17 8.39 4.54
C ALA A 111 1.67 6.96 4.75
N LYS A 112 2.63 6.78 5.67
CA LYS A 112 3.09 5.49 6.17
C LYS A 112 2.66 5.33 7.62
N LEU A 113 2.15 4.14 7.94
CA LEU A 113 1.64 3.78 9.25
C LEU A 113 2.43 2.59 9.78
N VAL A 114 2.92 2.68 11.01
CA VAL A 114 3.63 1.59 11.70
C VAL A 114 3.07 1.44 13.10
N THR A 115 2.45 0.30 13.38
CA THR A 115 1.90 -0.03 14.70
C THR A 115 2.88 -0.86 15.50
N GLN A 116 3.05 -0.49 16.76
CA GLN A 116 4.03 -1.03 17.69
C GLN A 116 3.39 -1.21 19.07
N ARG A 117 3.97 -2.10 19.89
CA ARG A 117 3.67 -2.24 21.34
C ARG A 117 4.93 -2.18 22.20
N ASP A 118 6.02 -1.68 21.63
CA ASP A 118 7.36 -1.70 22.18
C ASP A 118 7.64 -0.53 23.12
N ASN A 119 6.95 -0.47 24.25
CA ASN A 119 7.27 0.47 25.34
C ASN A 119 6.97 -0.15 26.72
N GLY A 120 7.13 -1.48 26.80
CA GLY A 120 6.98 -2.23 28.04
C GLY A 120 8.04 -1.81 29.06
N ARG A 121 7.70 -1.97 30.34
CA ARG A 121 8.57 -1.57 31.45
C ARG A 121 8.32 -2.41 32.67
N TRP A 122 9.32 -2.46 33.53
CA TRP A 122 9.15 -2.96 34.88
C TRP A 122 8.52 -1.90 35.79
N GLU A 123 7.53 -2.32 36.58
CA GLU A 123 6.90 -1.53 37.63
C GLU A 123 7.01 -2.25 38.98
N GLY A 124 7.10 -1.49 40.07
CA GLY A 124 7.34 -2.03 41.42
C GLY A 124 8.83 -2.09 41.79
N GLU A 125 9.12 -2.52 43.02
CA GLU A 125 10.46 -2.63 43.59
C GLU A 125 10.66 -4.02 44.22
N GLY A 126 11.90 -4.50 44.26
CA GLY A 126 12.24 -5.78 44.90
C GLY A 126 11.50 -6.97 44.29
N ASP A 127 10.96 -7.82 45.16
CA ASP A 127 10.26 -9.05 44.80
C ASP A 127 8.87 -8.82 44.19
N ASP A 128 8.29 -7.62 44.35
CA ASP A 128 6.98 -7.23 43.78
C ASP A 128 7.11 -6.61 42.38
N ARG A 129 8.32 -6.58 41.82
CA ARG A 129 8.59 -6.02 40.50
C ARG A 129 7.91 -6.86 39.42
N ARG A 130 6.98 -6.25 38.68
CA ARG A 130 6.22 -6.88 37.59
C ARG A 130 6.48 -6.21 36.26
N TRP A 131 6.51 -7.02 35.20
CA TRP A 131 6.55 -6.50 33.83
C TRP A 131 5.16 -5.98 33.45
N VAL A 132 5.12 -4.79 32.87
CA VAL A 132 3.92 -4.18 32.30
C VAL A 132 4.18 -3.98 30.82
N GLU A 133 3.36 -4.63 29.99
CA GLU A 133 3.46 -4.54 28.53
C GLU A 133 3.30 -3.09 28.03
N GLY A 134 3.86 -2.81 26.86
CA GLY A 134 3.72 -1.50 26.23
C GLY A 134 2.34 -1.29 25.63
N HIS A 135 1.93 -0.03 25.52
CA HIS A 135 0.68 0.34 24.87
C HIS A 135 0.75 0.09 23.36
N TRP A 136 -0.35 -0.40 22.76
CA TRP A 136 -0.52 -0.33 21.32
C TRP A 136 -0.50 1.13 20.88
N HIS A 137 0.34 1.43 19.89
CA HIS A 137 0.42 2.76 19.31
C HIS A 137 0.81 2.69 17.83
N THR A 138 0.28 3.62 17.03
CA THR A 138 0.58 3.71 15.61
C THR A 138 1.27 5.02 15.30
N HIS A 139 2.50 4.93 14.82
CA HIS A 139 3.21 6.04 14.20
C HIS A 139 2.68 6.26 12.79
N VAL A 140 2.36 7.50 12.45
CA VAL A 140 1.83 7.92 11.15
C VAL A 140 2.71 9.03 10.60
N MET A 141 3.50 8.75 9.58
CA MET A 141 4.27 9.75 8.85
C MET A 141 3.48 10.20 7.62
N VAL A 142 3.15 11.48 7.55
CA VAL A 142 2.32 12.08 6.49
C VAL A 142 3.18 12.99 5.62
N ALA A 143 3.07 12.82 4.30
CA ALA A 143 3.69 13.69 3.32
C ALA A 143 3.18 15.14 3.44
N ASN A 144 4.09 16.11 3.40
CA ASN A 144 3.70 17.52 3.45
C ASN A 144 2.91 17.92 2.20
N VAL A 145 3.29 17.39 1.03
CA VAL A 145 2.68 17.73 -0.27
C VAL A 145 1.51 16.80 -0.57
N ALA A 146 0.38 17.37 -0.97
CA ALA A 146 -0.76 16.59 -1.47
C ALA A 146 -0.45 15.99 -2.85
N GLU A 147 -0.71 14.70 -3.05
CA GLU A 147 -0.69 14.06 -4.37
C GLU A 147 -1.96 14.36 -5.18
N GLN A 148 -3.09 14.56 -4.49
CA GLN A 148 -4.40 14.75 -5.09
C GLN A 148 -5.06 16.04 -4.59
N GLU A 149 -5.98 16.57 -5.39
CA GLU A 149 -6.85 17.66 -4.95
C GLU A 149 -7.91 17.13 -4.00
N VAL A 150 -8.20 17.89 -2.94
CA VAL A 150 -9.12 17.47 -1.88
C VAL A 150 -9.90 18.64 -1.32
N THR A 151 -11.08 18.35 -0.81
CA THR A 151 -11.86 19.31 -0.04
C THR A 151 -11.97 18.80 1.39
N LEU A 152 -11.38 19.54 2.32
CA LEU A 152 -11.48 19.27 3.74
C LEU A 152 -12.74 19.91 4.30
N ARG A 153 -13.46 19.13 5.10
CA ARG A 153 -14.62 19.57 5.88
C ARG A 153 -14.36 19.24 7.33
N TRP A 154 -14.61 20.18 8.23
CA TRP A 154 -14.53 19.93 9.66
C TRP A 154 -15.40 20.93 10.41
N THR A 155 -15.79 20.56 11.63
CA THR A 155 -16.56 21.44 12.51
C THR A 155 -15.59 22.27 13.36
N SER A 156 -15.82 23.59 13.43
CA SER A 156 -15.05 24.48 14.31
C SER A 156 -15.39 24.21 15.78
N ALA A 157 -14.60 24.79 16.69
CA ALA A 157 -14.91 24.73 18.13
C ALA A 157 -16.27 25.38 18.47
N ASP A 158 -16.74 26.31 17.64
CA ASP A 158 -18.02 27.02 17.79
C ASP A 158 -19.20 26.27 17.16
N GLY A 159 -18.95 25.13 16.51
CA GLY A 159 -19.97 24.28 15.87
C GLY A 159 -20.22 24.56 14.39
N ASP A 160 -19.45 25.47 13.77
CA ASP A 160 -19.63 25.82 12.35
C ASP A 160 -18.95 24.81 11.43
N GLU A 161 -19.61 24.40 10.34
CA GLU A 161 -18.96 23.62 9.27
C GLU A 161 -18.00 24.52 8.49
N LEU A 162 -16.72 24.18 8.52
CA LEU A 162 -15.66 24.80 7.74
C LEU A 162 -15.32 23.91 6.55
N VAL A 163 -15.29 24.52 5.37
CA VAL A 163 -14.96 23.84 4.10
C VAL A 163 -13.77 24.53 3.46
N LYS A 164 -12.72 23.77 3.17
CA LYS A 164 -11.52 24.31 2.53
C LYS A 164 -11.02 23.39 1.41
N HIS A 165 -10.87 23.97 0.23
CA HIS A 165 -10.35 23.26 -0.94
C HIS A 165 -8.83 23.38 -1.03
N TYR A 166 -8.16 22.25 -1.22
CA TYR A 166 -6.71 22.13 -1.39
C TYR A 166 -6.43 21.51 -2.76
N LYS A 167 -5.68 22.24 -3.59
CA LYS A 167 -5.17 21.70 -4.85
C LYS A 167 -4.10 20.63 -4.61
N ALA A 168 -3.95 19.71 -5.56
CA ALA A 168 -2.77 18.84 -5.63
C ALA A 168 -1.48 19.69 -5.62
N GLY A 169 -0.41 19.15 -5.04
CA GLY A 169 0.86 19.85 -4.86
C GLY A 169 0.89 20.86 -3.69
N ARG A 170 -0.22 21.07 -2.98
CA ARG A 170 -0.27 22.02 -1.86
C ARG A 170 0.36 21.41 -0.61
N ALA A 171 1.29 22.15 0.01
CA ALA A 171 1.86 21.81 1.31
C ALA A 171 0.83 21.94 2.47
N ILE A 172 1.03 21.17 3.54
CA ILE A 172 0.29 21.28 4.81
C ILE A 172 0.45 22.68 5.39
N ASP A 173 -0.68 23.33 5.67
CA ASP A 173 -0.77 24.62 6.35
C ASP A 173 -1.34 24.47 7.77
N GLY A 174 -1.58 25.61 8.44
CA GLY A 174 -2.03 25.66 9.83
C GLY A 174 -3.33 24.90 10.09
N ASP A 175 -4.28 24.96 9.17
CA ASP A 175 -5.60 24.34 9.34
C ASP A 175 -5.50 22.80 9.25
N ILE A 176 -4.69 22.29 8.32
CA ILE A 176 -4.47 20.84 8.17
C ILE A 176 -3.79 20.26 9.42
N LYS A 177 -2.77 20.93 9.98
CA LYS A 177 -2.05 20.42 11.16
C LYS A 177 -2.62 20.88 12.50
N ASN A 178 -3.82 21.48 12.50
CA ASN A 178 -4.45 21.96 13.74
C ASN A 178 -4.76 20.76 14.65
N ILE A 179 -4.08 20.69 15.80
CA ILE A 179 -4.18 19.56 16.72
C ILE A 179 -5.61 19.34 17.26
N TYR A 180 -6.40 20.39 17.43
CA TYR A 180 -7.78 20.26 17.91
C TYR A 180 -8.68 19.62 16.85
N ARG A 181 -8.51 19.99 15.57
CA ARG A 181 -9.19 19.32 14.45
C ARG A 181 -8.80 17.85 14.37
N LEU A 182 -7.50 17.59 14.47
CA LEU A 182 -6.97 16.23 14.35
C LEU A 182 -7.42 15.33 15.50
N GLN A 183 -7.46 15.85 16.72
CA GLN A 183 -8.01 15.15 17.89
C GLN A 183 -9.53 14.96 17.75
N GLY A 184 -10.27 15.97 17.30
CA GLY A 184 -11.72 15.83 17.02
C GLY A 184 -12.00 14.70 16.02
N MET A 185 -11.16 14.54 15.00
CA MET A 185 -11.28 13.41 14.06
C MET A 185 -10.94 12.06 14.72
N VAL A 186 -10.02 12.01 15.70
CA VAL A 186 -9.83 10.77 16.51
C VAL A 186 -11.12 10.45 17.24
N ASP A 187 -11.72 11.44 17.90
CA ASP A 187 -12.94 11.24 18.70
C ASP A 187 -14.12 10.79 17.81
N GLU A 188 -14.27 11.37 16.61
CA GLU A 188 -15.26 10.95 15.62
C GLU A 188 -15.06 9.51 15.14
N VAL A 189 -13.83 9.15 14.74
CA VAL A 189 -13.53 7.78 14.24
C VAL A 189 -13.73 6.74 15.34
N VAL A 190 -13.32 7.04 16.58
CA VAL A 190 -13.52 6.15 17.73
C VAL A 190 -15.01 6.01 18.04
N LEU A 191 -15.78 7.10 18.05
CA LEU A 191 -17.22 7.05 18.28
C LEU A 191 -17.93 6.20 17.20
N GLU A 192 -17.53 6.34 15.94
CA GLU A 192 -18.12 5.61 14.83
C GLU A 192 -17.74 4.13 14.83
N GLN A 193 -16.44 3.82 14.93
CA GLN A 193 -15.95 2.45 14.77
C GLN A 193 -15.98 1.65 16.07
N TRP A 194 -15.57 2.28 17.17
CA TRP A 194 -15.40 1.61 18.46
C TRP A 194 -16.56 1.86 19.41
N ARG A 195 -17.49 2.75 19.04
CA ARG A 195 -18.76 2.96 19.74
C ARG A 195 -18.58 3.43 21.19
N TYR A 196 -17.67 4.35 21.48
CA TYR A 196 -17.65 5.07 22.76
C TYR A 196 -17.23 6.52 22.58
N ASP A 197 -17.59 7.38 23.56
CA ASP A 197 -17.17 8.78 23.59
C ASP A 197 -15.72 8.89 24.10
N ASN A 198 -14.77 9.03 23.16
CA ASN A 198 -13.35 9.16 23.49
C ASN A 198 -13.05 10.45 24.26
N ALA A 199 -13.73 11.56 23.95
CA ALA A 199 -13.46 12.84 24.61
C ALA A 199 -13.83 12.79 26.10
N ALA A 200 -15.01 12.22 26.42
CA ALA A 200 -15.42 11.98 27.79
C ALA A 200 -14.48 10.98 28.50
N TYR A 201 -14.00 9.98 27.78
CA TYR A 201 -13.10 8.99 28.34
C TYR A 201 -11.71 9.55 28.65
N VAL A 202 -11.12 10.32 27.72
CA VAL A 202 -9.86 11.06 27.90
C VAL A 202 -9.96 12.00 29.10
N ASP A 203 -11.06 12.75 29.24
CA ASP A 203 -11.25 13.65 30.37
C ASP A 203 -11.36 12.89 31.70
N SER A 204 -12.06 11.76 31.72
CA SER A 204 -12.14 10.87 32.90
C SER A 204 -10.76 10.33 33.29
N CYS A 205 -9.97 9.84 32.33
CA CYS A 205 -8.60 9.41 32.57
C CYS A 205 -7.71 10.57 33.05
N ARG A 206 -7.88 11.77 32.49
CA ARG A 206 -7.13 12.96 32.90
C ARG A 206 -7.39 13.29 34.35
N ARG A 207 -8.67 13.36 34.76
CA ARG A 207 -9.08 13.59 36.16
C ARG A 207 -8.53 12.52 37.10
N PHE A 208 -8.56 11.26 36.67
CA PHE A 208 -7.97 10.15 37.45
C PHE A 208 -6.45 10.29 37.63
N SER A 209 -5.76 10.83 36.61
CA SER A 209 -4.31 11.05 36.65
C SER A 209 -3.89 12.40 37.26
N GLU A 210 -4.83 13.26 37.67
CA GLU A 210 -4.48 14.54 38.28
C GLU A 210 -3.81 14.34 39.65
N GLY A 211 -2.66 14.99 39.84
CA GLY A 211 -1.90 14.92 41.10
C GLY A 211 -1.12 13.62 41.31
N GLN A 212 -1.08 12.72 40.32
CA GLN A 212 -0.28 11.50 40.41
C GLN A 212 1.22 11.79 40.58
N VAL A 213 1.90 10.83 41.20
CA VAL A 213 3.31 10.92 41.57
C VAL A 213 4.18 10.62 40.35
N ALA A 214 5.13 11.49 40.00
CA ALA A 214 5.99 11.27 38.84
C ALA A 214 7.03 10.17 39.13
N LYS A 215 7.60 9.53 38.09
CA LYS A 215 8.66 8.52 38.25
C LYS A 215 9.86 9.04 39.07
N ALA A 216 10.21 10.32 38.88
CA ALA A 216 11.27 10.97 39.65
C ALA A 216 10.91 11.08 41.14
N ASP A 217 9.64 11.31 41.47
CA ASP A 217 9.16 11.39 42.85
C ASP A 217 9.18 10.02 43.51
N LEU A 218 8.91 8.95 42.77
CA LEU A 218 9.04 7.57 43.26
C LEU A 218 10.47 7.24 43.65
N ALA A 219 11.43 7.54 42.77
CA ALA A 219 12.85 7.34 43.07
C ALA A 219 13.30 8.12 44.31
N GLN A 220 12.80 9.36 44.47
CA GLN A 220 13.07 10.15 45.67
C GLN A 220 12.44 9.54 46.93
N ARG A 221 11.18 9.09 46.85
CA ARG A 221 10.52 8.42 47.99
C ARG A 221 11.26 7.16 48.41
N ALA A 222 11.72 6.34 47.47
CA ALA A 222 12.51 5.14 47.79
C ALA A 222 13.83 5.50 48.49
N ALA A 223 14.50 6.57 48.05
CA ALA A 223 15.79 7.00 48.59
C ALA A 223 15.70 7.71 49.96
N ARG A 224 14.66 8.52 50.21
CA ARG A 224 14.57 9.41 51.37
C ARG A 224 13.22 9.43 52.10
N GLY A 225 12.24 8.66 51.66
CA GLY A 225 10.89 8.57 52.25
C GLY A 225 9.88 9.62 51.77
N TYR A 226 10.31 10.66 51.04
CA TYR A 226 9.45 11.73 50.50
C TYR A 226 9.97 12.29 49.17
N SER A 227 9.11 12.95 48.39
CA SER A 227 9.48 13.65 47.15
C SER A 227 9.49 15.17 47.30
N ASN A 228 10.09 15.89 46.34
CA ASN A 228 10.05 17.35 46.32
C ASN A 228 8.62 17.87 46.10
N HIS A 229 7.79 17.10 45.37
CA HIS A 229 6.37 17.40 45.22
C HIS A 229 5.60 17.21 46.53
N ASP A 230 5.94 16.20 47.34
CA ASP A 230 5.32 16.03 48.66
C ASP A 230 5.65 17.21 49.58
N GLN A 231 6.92 17.63 49.59
CA GLN A 231 7.39 18.75 50.41
C GLN A 231 6.65 20.06 50.06
N VAL A 232 6.54 20.40 48.77
CA VAL A 232 5.83 21.63 48.37
C VAL A 232 4.33 21.52 48.64
N ARG A 233 3.70 20.35 48.43
CA ARG A 233 2.27 20.13 48.77
C ARG A 233 1.98 20.40 50.24
N LEU A 234 2.89 19.98 51.14
CA LEU A 234 2.75 20.25 52.57
C LEU A 234 2.78 21.75 52.88
N LYS A 235 3.75 22.47 52.34
CA LYS A 235 3.83 23.93 52.48
C LYS A 235 2.56 24.61 51.95
N LEU A 236 2.07 24.18 50.78
CA LEU A 236 0.84 24.76 50.20
C LEU A 236 -0.41 24.45 51.04
N ARG A 237 -0.52 23.25 51.63
CA ARG A 237 -1.64 22.90 52.52
C ARG A 237 -1.61 23.69 53.81
N GLU A 238 -0.42 23.88 54.39
CA GLU A 238 -0.24 24.68 55.60
C GLU A 238 -0.62 26.15 55.34
N ALA A 239 -0.13 26.73 54.23
CA ALA A 239 -0.54 28.06 53.81
C ALA A 239 -2.06 28.12 53.61
N LEU A 240 -2.65 27.18 52.85
CA LEU A 240 -4.07 27.16 52.52
C LEU A 240 -4.96 27.03 53.76
N ALA A 241 -4.59 26.18 54.72
CA ALA A 241 -5.36 25.95 55.93
C ALA A 241 -5.50 27.20 56.79
N GLN A 242 -4.53 28.11 56.72
CA GLN A 242 -4.48 29.31 57.56
C GLN A 242 -4.86 30.59 56.82
N SER A 243 -5.18 30.49 55.53
CA SER A 243 -5.49 31.67 54.70
C SER A 243 -6.97 32.00 54.74
N ASP A 244 -7.29 33.29 54.85
CA ASP A 244 -8.66 33.83 54.77
C ASP A 244 -8.96 34.51 53.41
N GLY A 245 -7.96 34.61 52.53
CA GLY A 245 -8.11 35.16 51.19
C GLY A 245 -6.93 34.81 50.28
N TRP A 246 -7.11 35.00 48.96
CA TRP A 246 -6.09 34.70 47.95
C TRP A 246 -4.76 35.43 48.20
N SER A 247 -4.82 36.71 48.58
CA SER A 247 -3.62 37.50 48.86
C SER A 247 -2.86 36.97 50.08
N ASP A 248 -3.58 36.60 51.16
CA ASP A 248 -2.97 36.02 52.36
C ASP A 248 -2.31 34.67 52.03
N TYR A 249 -3.00 33.84 51.24
CA TYR A 249 -2.45 32.58 50.75
C TYR A 249 -1.13 32.76 49.99
N VAL A 250 -1.06 33.71 49.04
CA VAL A 250 0.18 34.00 48.31
C VAL A 250 1.28 34.48 49.25
N THR A 251 0.97 35.36 50.20
CA THR A 251 1.94 35.85 51.20
C THR A 251 2.48 34.72 52.07
N ARG A 252 1.63 33.80 52.53
CA ARG A 252 2.05 32.63 53.32
C ARG A 252 2.89 31.66 52.50
N CYS A 253 2.52 31.38 51.24
CA CYS A 253 3.34 30.57 50.35
C CYS A 253 4.75 31.17 50.17
N GLN A 254 4.84 32.49 49.94
CA GLN A 254 6.12 33.18 49.80
C GLN A 254 6.96 33.10 51.08
N ALA A 255 6.34 33.24 52.25
CA ALA A 255 7.02 33.05 53.54
C ALA A 255 7.60 31.63 53.71
N MET A 256 7.01 30.63 53.04
CA MET A 256 7.49 29.24 52.99
C MET A 256 8.45 28.96 51.82
N ALA A 257 8.93 30.02 51.14
CA ALA A 257 9.77 29.98 49.95
C ALA A 257 9.13 29.24 48.76
N VAL A 258 7.84 29.49 48.54
CA VAL A 258 7.09 29.03 47.37
C VAL A 258 6.47 30.23 46.64
N ASP A 259 6.90 30.46 45.41
CA ASP A 259 6.36 31.52 44.55
C ASP A 259 5.09 31.05 43.85
N VAL A 260 4.05 31.87 43.88
CA VAL A 260 2.76 31.60 43.23
C VAL A 260 2.58 32.54 42.04
N GLN A 261 2.31 31.99 40.86
CA GLN A 261 2.04 32.76 39.64
C GLN A 261 0.68 32.38 39.06
N VAL A 262 -0.15 33.38 38.76
CA VAL A 262 -1.45 33.21 38.09
C VAL A 262 -1.29 33.43 36.59
N HIS A 263 -1.83 32.52 35.79
CA HIS A 263 -1.82 32.55 34.32
C HIS A 263 -3.25 32.63 33.80
N GLY A 264 -3.59 33.70 33.08
CA GLY A 264 -4.94 33.91 32.56
C GLY A 264 -5.99 34.04 33.67
N GLN A 265 -7.20 33.52 33.45
CA GLN A 265 -8.31 33.65 34.41
C GLN A 265 -8.25 32.65 35.58
N SER A 266 -7.66 31.46 35.42
CA SER A 266 -7.74 30.38 36.41
C SER A 266 -6.49 29.51 36.57
N GLY A 267 -5.46 29.70 35.73
CA GLY A 267 -4.23 28.94 35.80
C GLY A 267 -3.38 29.38 37.00
N VAL A 268 -2.81 28.43 37.73
CA VAL A 268 -1.85 28.71 38.81
C VAL A 268 -0.63 27.82 38.63
N SER A 269 0.57 28.37 38.82
CA SER A 269 1.81 27.63 38.93
C SER A 269 2.59 28.02 40.16
N TYR A 270 3.32 27.05 40.68
CA TYR A 270 4.14 27.15 41.88
C TYR A 270 5.59 26.93 41.51
N ALA A 271 6.47 27.78 42.03
CA ALA A 271 7.91 27.62 41.92
C ALA A 271 8.54 27.52 43.32
N TRP A 272 9.50 26.61 43.49
CA TRP A 272 10.20 26.42 44.76
C TRP A 272 11.61 25.90 44.50
N VAL A 273 12.49 26.05 45.49
CA VAL A 273 13.82 25.45 45.48
C VAL A 273 13.76 24.13 46.24
N GLY A 274 14.16 23.04 45.60
CA GLY A 274 14.26 21.73 46.25
C GLY A 274 15.44 21.64 47.21
N ASP A 275 15.51 20.58 48.02
CA ASP A 275 16.62 20.36 48.95
C ASP A 275 17.98 20.18 48.24
N ASP A 276 17.94 19.85 46.95
CA ASP A 276 19.09 19.77 46.04
C ASP A 276 19.57 21.15 45.53
N GLY A 277 18.92 22.23 45.97
CA GLY A 277 19.23 23.60 45.53
C GLY A 277 18.72 23.93 44.13
N LEU A 278 18.00 23.02 43.47
CA LEU A 278 17.48 23.24 42.12
C LEU A 278 16.08 23.88 42.15
N GLU A 279 15.88 24.90 41.31
CA GLU A 279 14.57 25.51 41.11
C GLU A 279 13.65 24.54 40.36
N ARG A 280 12.43 24.38 40.88
CA ARG A 280 11.39 23.51 40.34
C ARG A 280 10.12 24.30 40.13
N LYS A 281 9.38 23.94 39.09
CA LYS A 281 8.11 24.58 38.73
C LYS A 281 7.09 23.52 38.39
N ALA A 282 5.87 23.72 38.88
CA ALA A 282 4.74 22.87 38.54
C ALA A 282 3.45 23.69 38.48
N ARG A 283 2.52 23.27 37.64
CA ARG A 283 1.16 23.84 37.61
C ARG A 283 0.32 23.21 38.71
N ALA A 284 -0.76 23.86 39.12
CA ALA A 284 -1.76 23.24 40.01
C ALA A 284 -2.33 21.97 39.37
N ARG A 285 -2.76 22.05 38.11
CA ARG A 285 -3.30 20.92 37.33
C ARG A 285 -2.26 20.25 36.44
N GLY A 286 -2.56 19.02 36.03
CA GLY A 286 -1.78 18.23 35.08
C GLY A 286 -1.16 16.97 35.71
N LYS A 287 -0.57 16.12 34.86
CA LYS A 287 0.02 14.83 35.27
C LYS A 287 1.11 14.97 36.33
N THR A 288 1.93 16.02 36.22
CA THR A 288 2.97 16.37 37.21
C THR A 288 2.57 17.61 38.01
N GLY A 289 1.26 17.89 38.12
CA GLY A 289 0.74 19.03 38.83
C GLY A 289 0.84 18.84 40.35
N ILE A 290 0.84 19.96 41.08
CA ILE A 290 0.87 19.92 42.55
C ILE A 290 -0.46 19.40 43.12
N GLY A 291 -1.57 19.50 42.40
CA GLY A 291 -2.87 18.94 42.79
C GLY A 291 -4.03 19.90 42.50
N PRO A 292 -5.24 19.37 42.19
CA PRO A 292 -6.41 20.21 41.89
C PRO A 292 -6.84 21.10 43.06
N GLU A 293 -6.53 20.72 44.30
CA GLU A 293 -6.83 21.51 45.51
C GLU A 293 -6.07 22.85 45.56
N PHE A 294 -5.03 23.00 44.74
CA PHE A 294 -4.22 24.22 44.64
C PHE A 294 -4.58 25.05 43.39
N THR A 295 -5.75 24.84 42.81
CA THR A 295 -6.25 25.74 41.77
C THR A 295 -6.79 27.02 42.40
N LYS A 296 -6.79 28.12 41.65
CA LYS A 296 -7.24 29.42 42.18
C LYS A 296 -8.66 29.33 42.79
N ALA A 297 -9.58 28.70 42.07
CA ALA A 297 -10.96 28.55 42.51
C ALA A 297 -11.10 27.74 43.81
N GLU A 298 -10.38 26.61 43.92
CA GLU A 298 -10.42 25.78 45.13
C GLU A 298 -9.77 26.48 46.33
N VAL A 299 -8.67 27.21 46.09
CA VAL A 299 -8.02 28.02 47.12
C VAL A 299 -8.96 29.13 47.60
N GLU A 300 -9.60 29.87 46.69
CA GLU A 300 -10.55 30.92 47.03
C GLU A 300 -11.75 30.37 47.81
N ALA A 301 -12.33 29.24 47.37
CA ALA A 301 -13.44 28.59 48.07
C ALA A 301 -13.05 28.13 49.48
N ARG A 302 -11.84 27.60 49.66
CA ARG A 302 -11.32 27.23 50.98
C ARG A 302 -11.05 28.44 51.85
N CYS A 303 -10.48 29.50 51.30
CA CYS A 303 -10.25 30.76 52.01
C CYS A 303 -11.57 31.38 52.50
N GLU A 304 -12.62 31.34 51.69
CA GLU A 304 -13.97 31.78 52.08
C GLU A 304 -14.51 30.97 53.26
N ALA A 305 -14.35 29.65 53.23
CA ALA A 305 -14.73 28.78 54.36
C ALA A 305 -13.93 29.08 55.63
N ASN A 306 -12.63 29.34 55.49
CA ASN A 306 -11.74 29.71 56.61
C ASN A 306 -12.11 31.07 57.20
N ALA A 307 -12.37 32.08 56.36
CA ALA A 307 -12.83 33.39 56.78
C ALA A 307 -14.13 33.27 57.60
N ALA A 308 -15.09 32.48 57.12
CA ALA A 308 -16.33 32.22 57.85
C ALA A 308 -16.11 31.47 59.18
N ALA A 309 -15.12 30.58 59.26
CA ALA A 309 -14.75 29.89 60.51
C ALA A 309 -14.11 30.86 61.53
N LEU A 310 -13.20 31.72 61.06
CA LEU A 310 -12.60 32.77 61.88
C LEU A 310 -13.65 33.77 62.40
N GLU A 311 -14.64 34.13 61.59
CA GLU A 311 -15.77 34.96 62.02
C GLU A 311 -16.61 34.31 63.12
N ARG A 312 -16.69 32.97 63.14
CA ARG A 312 -17.31 32.19 64.23
C ARG A 312 -16.40 32.02 65.45
N GLY A 313 -15.16 32.51 65.41
CA GLY A 313 -14.18 32.36 66.48
C GLY A 313 -13.54 30.97 66.54
N GLU A 314 -13.63 30.18 65.47
CA GLU A 314 -13.01 28.87 65.36
C GLU A 314 -11.50 29.01 65.08
N THR A 315 -10.69 28.10 65.62
CA THR A 315 -9.27 27.99 65.29
C THR A 315 -9.12 27.20 63.99
N LEU A 316 -8.33 27.71 63.05
CA LEU A 316 -8.01 26.99 61.82
C LEU A 316 -6.90 25.96 62.09
N ASP A 317 -7.25 24.68 62.00
CA ASP A 317 -6.29 23.60 62.14
C ASP A 317 -5.61 23.29 60.79
N VAL A 318 -4.30 23.06 60.85
CA VAL A 318 -3.54 22.58 59.69
C VAL A 318 -3.85 21.09 59.50
N PRO A 319 -4.38 20.67 58.33
CA PRO A 319 -4.66 19.27 58.05
C PRO A 319 -3.40 18.42 58.17
N GLU A 320 -3.56 17.20 58.65
CA GLU A 320 -2.45 16.26 58.80
C GLU A 320 -1.77 15.98 57.43
N PRO A 321 -0.43 15.89 57.38
CA PRO A 321 0.33 15.55 56.17
C PRO A 321 -0.10 14.24 55.49
N VAL A 322 -0.95 14.30 54.46
CA VAL A 322 -1.24 13.12 53.63
C VAL A 322 -0.24 13.01 52.48
N LEU A 323 0.65 12.02 52.54
CA LEU A 323 1.44 11.60 51.38
C LEU A 323 0.49 11.10 50.30
N VAL A 324 0.62 11.63 49.07
CA VAL A 324 -0.21 11.13 47.97
C VAL A 324 0.15 9.67 47.72
N PRO A 325 -0.79 8.72 47.88
CA PRO A 325 -0.50 7.30 47.69
C PRO A 325 0.02 7.06 46.26
N LEU A 326 0.87 6.05 46.10
CA LEU A 326 1.21 5.57 44.77
C LEU A 326 -0.07 5.07 44.11
N THR A 327 -0.47 5.67 42.99
CA THR A 327 -1.43 5.01 42.10
C THR A 327 -0.62 4.14 41.15
N PRO A 328 -0.63 2.81 41.27
CA PRO A 328 0.00 1.96 40.28
C PRO A 328 -0.64 2.20 38.91
N THR A 329 0.12 2.03 37.84
CA THR A 329 -0.38 2.26 36.47
C THR A 329 -1.43 1.24 36.03
N VAL A 330 -1.59 0.17 36.81
CA VAL A 330 -2.65 -0.84 36.72
C VAL A 330 -3.49 -0.79 37.99
N ALA A 331 -4.07 0.37 38.29
CA ALA A 331 -4.99 0.54 39.40
C ALA A 331 -6.37 -0.01 38.97
N PRO A 332 -7.02 -0.86 39.78
CA PRO A 332 -8.28 -1.52 39.41
C PRO A 332 -9.43 -0.53 39.20
N ASP A 333 -9.31 0.68 39.73
CA ASP A 333 -10.24 1.81 39.65
C ASP A 333 -9.97 2.76 38.47
N ARG A 334 -8.99 2.46 37.61
CA ARG A 334 -8.73 3.28 36.42
C ARG A 334 -9.99 3.33 35.53
N PRO A 335 -10.39 4.52 35.04
CA PRO A 335 -11.54 4.65 34.15
C PRO A 335 -11.42 3.71 32.95
N ARG A 336 -12.55 3.12 32.55
CA ARG A 336 -12.67 2.27 31.36
C ARG A 336 -13.58 2.95 30.32
N PRO A 337 -13.41 2.64 29.02
CA PRO A 337 -14.34 3.10 28.00
C PRO A 337 -15.76 2.64 28.32
N GLN A 338 -16.74 3.51 28.12
CA GLN A 338 -18.17 3.16 28.20
C GLN A 338 -18.70 2.97 26.79
N TYR A 339 -18.82 1.71 26.36
CA TYR A 339 -19.31 1.38 25.02
C TYR A 339 -20.82 1.61 24.91
N LEU A 340 -21.23 2.20 23.79
CA LEU A 340 -22.59 2.58 23.40
C LEU A 340 -23.31 1.44 22.66
N THR A 341 -22.74 0.24 22.66
CA THR A 341 -23.37 -0.99 22.19
C THR A 341 -24.48 -1.42 23.15
N VAL A 342 -25.41 -2.26 22.69
CA VAL A 342 -26.59 -2.68 23.48
C VAL A 342 -26.19 -3.43 24.76
N ASP A 343 -25.09 -4.19 24.71
CA ASP A 343 -24.57 -4.97 25.82
C ASP A 343 -23.43 -4.27 26.59
N GLY A 344 -23.07 -3.04 26.20
CA GLY A 344 -22.01 -2.25 26.82
C GLY A 344 -20.60 -2.80 26.60
N LYS A 345 -20.42 -3.72 25.64
CA LYS A 345 -19.12 -4.32 25.29
C LYS A 345 -18.49 -3.70 24.06
N PRO A 346 -17.17 -3.85 23.84
CA PRO A 346 -16.55 -3.45 22.60
C PRO A 346 -17.24 -4.10 21.39
N PRO A 347 -17.39 -3.41 20.25
CA PRO A 347 -18.08 -3.94 19.07
C PRO A 347 -17.36 -5.14 18.43
N TRP A 348 -16.12 -5.41 18.82
CA TRP A 348 -15.31 -6.53 18.35
C TRP A 348 -15.29 -7.75 19.29
N ASP A 349 -15.97 -7.69 20.43
CA ASP A 349 -16.19 -8.85 21.32
C ASP A 349 -17.29 -9.81 20.79
N ASP A 350 -17.84 -9.53 19.60
CA ASP A 350 -18.72 -10.43 18.85
C ASP A 350 -17.88 -11.43 18.04
N GLU A 351 -18.21 -12.73 18.12
CA GLU A 351 -17.58 -13.80 17.34
C GLU A 351 -17.57 -13.48 15.82
N GLN A 352 -18.57 -12.75 15.31
CA GLN A 352 -18.60 -12.31 13.91
C GLN A 352 -17.48 -11.31 13.56
N ALA A 353 -17.12 -10.41 14.47
CA ALA A 353 -16.05 -9.44 14.24
C ALA A 353 -14.67 -10.10 14.21
N GLN A 354 -14.46 -11.09 15.07
CA GLN A 354 -13.23 -11.88 15.09
C GLN A 354 -13.12 -12.80 13.84
N ALA A 355 -14.25 -13.32 13.35
CA ALA A 355 -14.32 -14.03 12.07
C ALA A 355 -14.03 -13.11 10.87
N ALA A 356 -14.61 -11.89 10.84
CA ALA A 356 -14.34 -10.90 9.80
C ALA A 356 -12.87 -10.43 9.79
N TYR A 357 -12.26 -10.30 10.97
CA TYR A 357 -10.82 -10.08 11.10
C TYR A 357 -10.02 -11.24 10.49
N THR A 358 -10.35 -12.48 10.86
CA THR A 358 -9.67 -13.67 10.34
C THR A 358 -9.77 -13.74 8.82
N GLU A 359 -10.94 -13.43 8.26
CA GLU A 359 -11.19 -13.37 6.82
C GLU A 359 -10.41 -12.23 6.14
N ALA A 360 -10.40 -11.03 6.72
CA ALA A 360 -9.66 -9.88 6.17
C ALA A 360 -8.14 -10.11 6.18
N VAL A 361 -7.60 -10.67 7.28
CA VAL A 361 -6.20 -11.09 7.37
C VAL A 361 -5.88 -12.11 6.29
N GLN A 362 -6.74 -13.11 6.09
CA GLN A 362 -6.58 -14.12 5.03
C GLN A 362 -6.65 -13.49 3.62
N ALA A 363 -7.55 -12.53 3.39
CA ALA A 363 -7.73 -11.85 2.11
C ALA A 363 -6.53 -10.97 1.73
N THR A 364 -5.80 -10.40 2.71
CA THR A 364 -4.54 -9.69 2.48
C THR A 364 -3.32 -10.61 2.37
N GLY A 365 -3.55 -11.94 2.31
CA GLY A 365 -2.50 -12.94 2.24
C GLY A 365 -1.95 -13.42 3.58
N GLY A 366 -2.50 -12.95 4.71
CA GLY A 366 -2.06 -13.24 6.09
C GLY A 366 -1.13 -12.17 6.67
N THR A 367 -0.92 -12.21 7.99
CA THR A 367 0.21 -11.49 8.61
C THR A 367 1.53 -12.01 8.04
N TYR A 368 2.61 -11.28 8.23
CA TYR A 368 3.93 -11.76 7.81
C TYR A 368 4.28 -13.10 8.48
N GLU A 369 3.89 -13.31 9.75
CA GLU A 369 4.00 -14.63 10.40
C GLU A 369 3.07 -15.67 9.78
N GLY A 370 1.84 -15.30 9.40
CA GLY A 370 0.90 -16.24 8.77
C GLY A 370 1.41 -16.76 7.42
N ARG A 371 2.07 -15.89 6.63
CA ARG A 371 2.70 -16.27 5.36
C ARG A 371 3.94 -17.13 5.57
N ALA A 372 4.81 -16.73 6.49
CA ALA A 372 6.00 -17.49 6.88
C ALA A 372 5.62 -18.87 7.43
N ALA A 373 4.68 -18.94 8.36
CA ALA A 373 4.19 -20.18 8.97
C ALA A 373 3.51 -21.09 7.95
N ARG A 374 2.75 -20.56 6.99
CA ARG A 374 2.13 -21.35 5.92
C ARG A 374 3.16 -21.91 4.94
N ALA A 375 4.12 -21.09 4.50
CA ALA A 375 5.23 -21.56 3.64
C ALA A 375 6.02 -22.67 4.34
N LEU A 376 6.31 -22.49 5.63
CA LEU A 376 7.04 -23.44 6.47
C LEU A 376 6.26 -24.73 6.76
N ALA A 377 4.95 -24.64 7.00
CA ALA A 377 4.12 -25.79 7.37
C ALA A 377 3.76 -26.69 6.18
N THR A 378 3.61 -26.10 4.99
CA THR A 378 3.19 -26.81 3.78
C THR A 378 4.36 -27.17 2.86
N GLY A 379 5.49 -26.46 2.99
CA GLY A 379 6.59 -26.54 2.02
C GLY A 379 6.25 -25.94 0.66
N GLU A 380 5.04 -25.37 0.49
CA GLU A 380 4.60 -24.75 -0.75
C GLU A 380 5.18 -23.34 -0.89
N GLN A 381 5.47 -22.96 -2.13
CA GLN A 381 5.99 -21.65 -2.45
C GLN A 381 4.91 -20.58 -2.20
N VAL A 382 5.06 -19.80 -1.11
CA VAL A 382 4.17 -18.67 -0.81
C VAL A 382 4.78 -17.40 -1.46
N PRO A 383 4.03 -16.66 -2.29
CA PRO A 383 4.52 -15.43 -2.91
C PRO A 383 5.06 -14.44 -1.87
N GLY A 384 6.31 -14.01 -2.04
CA GLY A 384 6.98 -13.10 -1.10
C GLY A 384 7.58 -13.79 0.13
N VAL A 385 7.74 -15.12 0.16
CA VAL A 385 8.42 -15.85 1.24
C VAL A 385 9.44 -16.84 0.66
N GLU A 386 10.72 -16.62 0.97
CA GLU A 386 11.84 -17.53 0.75
C GLU A 386 12.13 -18.29 2.07
N LEU A 387 12.41 -19.59 2.01
CA LEU A 387 12.86 -20.33 3.19
C LEU A 387 14.38 -20.48 3.12
N VAL A 388 15.12 -19.94 4.10
CA VAL A 388 16.57 -19.98 4.13
C VAL A 388 17.10 -20.67 5.37
N ARG A 389 18.03 -21.58 5.15
CA ARG A 389 18.67 -22.36 6.21
C ARG A 389 19.99 -21.71 6.63
N GLY A 390 20.14 -21.43 7.92
CA GLY A 390 21.39 -21.00 8.52
C GLY A 390 22.43 -22.12 8.53
N ALA A 391 23.71 -21.75 8.64
CA ALA A 391 24.82 -22.71 8.70
C ALA A 391 24.80 -23.60 9.96
N ASP A 392 23.99 -23.23 10.95
CA ASP A 392 23.71 -23.93 12.21
C ASP A 392 22.54 -24.93 12.10
N GLY A 393 21.94 -25.08 10.91
CA GLY A 393 20.82 -25.98 10.65
C GLY A 393 19.45 -25.41 10.98
N ARG A 394 19.35 -24.17 11.49
CA ARG A 394 18.07 -23.50 11.75
C ARG A 394 17.42 -23.05 10.45
N ALA A 395 16.11 -23.28 10.34
CA ALA A 395 15.32 -22.80 9.21
C ALA A 395 14.74 -21.41 9.58
N SER A 396 15.06 -20.41 8.77
CA SER A 396 14.49 -19.06 8.86
C SER A 396 13.57 -18.85 7.67
N ALA A 397 12.37 -18.30 7.88
CA ALA A 397 11.58 -17.78 6.78
C ALA A 397 12.05 -16.36 6.49
N ARG A 398 12.54 -16.16 5.28
CA ARG A 398 12.88 -14.88 4.68
C ARG A 398 11.69 -14.37 3.92
N VAL A 399 10.90 -13.52 4.55
CA VAL A 399 9.82 -12.85 3.82
C VAL A 399 10.47 -11.81 2.90
N ASP A 400 10.30 -11.97 1.60
CA ASP A 400 10.72 -11.01 0.59
C ASP A 400 9.79 -9.80 0.66
N VAL A 401 10.29 -8.77 1.33
CA VAL A 401 9.67 -7.46 1.48
C VAL A 401 10.16 -6.47 0.41
N GLY A 402 10.81 -6.95 -0.66
CA GLY A 402 11.13 -6.16 -1.85
C GLY A 402 12.50 -5.46 -1.87
N GLU A 403 13.21 -5.33 -0.74
CA GLU A 403 14.58 -4.78 -0.70
C GLU A 403 15.60 -5.61 0.10
N GLY A 404 15.19 -6.78 0.60
CA GLY A 404 16.05 -7.68 1.37
C GLY A 404 15.24 -8.48 2.39
N PRO A 405 15.70 -9.69 2.77
CA PRO A 405 14.85 -10.60 3.49
C PRO A 405 14.70 -10.26 4.98
N LEU A 406 13.45 -10.17 5.47
CA LEU A 406 13.17 -10.21 6.91
C LEU A 406 13.30 -11.66 7.38
N ALA A 407 14.36 -11.96 8.14
CA ALA A 407 14.57 -13.29 8.71
C ALA A 407 13.78 -13.41 10.03
N VAL A 408 12.73 -14.23 10.02
CA VAL A 408 12.00 -14.59 11.24
C VAL A 408 12.62 -15.88 11.79
N ASP A 409 13.17 -15.82 13.00
CA ASP A 409 13.73 -16.97 13.71
C ASP A 409 12.58 -17.78 14.31
N VAL A 410 12.48 -19.08 14.01
CA VAL A 410 11.36 -19.93 14.44
C VAL A 410 11.82 -21.16 15.20
N ASP A 411 10.97 -21.56 16.14
CA ASP A 411 11.08 -22.55 17.21
C ASP A 411 11.83 -23.88 16.88
N ALA A 412 12.57 -24.39 17.86
CA ALA A 412 13.47 -25.55 17.74
C ALA A 412 12.77 -26.86 17.35
N GLY A 413 11.48 -27.01 17.70
CA GLY A 413 10.67 -28.17 17.30
C GLY A 413 10.39 -28.26 15.79
N LEU A 414 10.57 -27.15 15.05
CA LEU A 414 10.35 -27.10 13.60
C LEU A 414 11.60 -27.54 12.81
N VAL A 415 12.80 -27.27 13.35
CA VAL A 415 14.09 -27.73 12.79
C VAL A 415 14.12 -29.25 12.65
N GLU A 416 13.63 -29.96 13.67
CA GLU A 416 13.57 -31.42 13.71
C GLU A 416 12.60 -32.00 12.65
N ARG A 417 11.54 -31.26 12.32
CA ARG A 417 10.55 -31.65 11.30
C ARG A 417 11.05 -31.38 9.87
N VAL A 418 11.74 -30.26 9.64
CA VAL A 418 12.38 -29.97 8.34
C VAL A 418 13.47 -30.99 8.04
N GLN A 419 14.30 -31.35 9.02
CA GLN A 419 15.30 -32.43 8.88
C GLN A 419 14.66 -33.77 8.48
N ARG A 420 13.47 -34.07 9.00
CA ARG A 420 12.73 -35.29 8.66
C ARG A 420 12.25 -35.28 7.20
N ILE A 421 11.70 -34.16 6.72
CA ILE A 421 11.22 -34.03 5.34
C ILE A 421 12.38 -34.10 4.35
N GLU A 422 13.48 -33.42 4.63
CA GLU A 422 14.66 -33.47 3.76
C GLU A 422 15.33 -34.84 3.76
N SER A 423 15.31 -35.58 4.88
CA SER A 423 15.74 -36.99 4.89
C SER A 423 14.88 -37.81 3.94
N LEU A 424 13.56 -37.62 3.95
CA LEU A 424 12.65 -38.32 3.05
C LEU A 424 12.89 -37.93 1.57
N GLU A 425 13.20 -36.67 1.29
CA GLU A 425 13.55 -36.22 -0.07
C GLU A 425 14.91 -36.74 -0.54
N ALA A 426 15.91 -36.82 0.35
CA ALA A 426 17.21 -37.40 0.06
C ALA A 426 17.11 -38.90 -0.20
N ASP A 427 16.27 -39.61 0.56
CA ASP A 427 15.95 -41.02 0.33
C ASP A 427 15.26 -41.20 -1.03
N ALA A 428 14.26 -40.36 -1.35
CA ALA A 428 13.56 -40.39 -2.64
C ALA A 428 14.49 -40.08 -3.84
N ARG A 429 15.42 -39.13 -3.69
CA ARG A 429 16.43 -38.84 -4.73
C ARG A 429 17.43 -39.98 -4.90
N THR A 430 17.80 -40.64 -3.80
CA THR A 430 18.68 -41.82 -3.85
C THR A 430 17.98 -42.97 -4.56
N GLU A 431 16.70 -43.22 -4.26
CA GLU A 431 15.88 -44.23 -4.93
C GLU A 431 15.70 -43.91 -6.42
N ALA A 432 15.40 -42.66 -6.78
CA ALA A 432 15.32 -42.22 -8.17
C ALA A 432 16.67 -42.37 -8.90
N GLY A 433 17.79 -42.07 -8.24
CA GLY A 433 19.15 -42.28 -8.77
C GLY A 433 19.46 -43.76 -9.00
N GLN A 434 19.02 -44.64 -8.10
CA GLN A 434 19.15 -46.09 -8.26
C GLN A 434 18.31 -46.61 -9.44
N ILE A 435 17.09 -46.10 -9.61
CA ILE A 435 16.22 -46.44 -10.75
C ILE A 435 16.86 -46.01 -12.08
N VAL A 436 17.40 -44.79 -12.15
CA VAL A 436 18.08 -44.28 -13.36
C VAL A 436 19.36 -45.08 -13.65
N SER A 437 20.16 -45.39 -12.63
CA SER A 437 21.38 -46.21 -12.77
C SER A 437 21.07 -47.64 -13.23
N ALA A 438 20.01 -48.24 -12.68
CA ALA A 438 19.54 -49.56 -13.10
C ALA A 438 19.04 -49.54 -14.55
N ALA A 439 18.29 -48.50 -14.96
CA ALA A 439 17.83 -48.33 -16.33
C ALA A 439 19.00 -48.11 -17.31
N GLN A 440 20.02 -47.33 -16.93
CA GLN A 440 21.24 -47.13 -17.73
C GLN A 440 22.05 -48.41 -17.86
N THR A 441 22.18 -49.19 -16.78
CA THR A 441 22.84 -50.50 -16.79
C THR A 441 22.10 -51.46 -17.72
N GLN A 442 20.76 -51.52 -17.63
CA GLN A 442 19.92 -52.35 -18.48
C GLN A 442 20.01 -51.93 -19.97
N ALA A 443 20.03 -50.63 -20.25
CA ALA A 443 20.24 -50.11 -21.61
C ALA A 443 21.65 -50.46 -22.14
N GLY A 444 22.67 -50.42 -21.29
CA GLY A 444 24.02 -50.87 -21.59
C GLY A 444 24.05 -52.37 -21.95
N THR A 445 23.42 -53.22 -21.14
CA THR A 445 23.32 -54.67 -21.40
C THR A 445 22.58 -54.97 -22.71
N ILE A 446 21.48 -54.27 -23.00
CA ILE A 446 20.74 -54.43 -24.27
C ILE A 446 21.62 -54.03 -25.45
N THR A 447 22.40 -52.95 -25.31
CA THR A 447 23.32 -52.48 -26.36
C THR A 447 24.45 -53.47 -26.59
N GLU A 448 25.03 -54.03 -25.54
CA GLU A 448 26.07 -55.07 -25.63
C GLU A 448 25.52 -56.35 -26.27
N GLN A 449 24.32 -56.79 -25.89
CA GLN A 449 23.65 -57.94 -26.50
C GLN A 449 23.41 -57.70 -28.00
N ALA A 450 22.91 -56.54 -28.38
CA ALA A 450 22.71 -56.17 -29.78
C ALA A 450 24.03 -56.13 -30.56
N GLN A 451 25.14 -55.71 -29.93
CA GLN A 451 26.47 -55.74 -30.55
C GLN A 451 27.02 -57.14 -30.71
N VAL A 452 26.78 -58.05 -29.76
CA VAL A 452 27.15 -59.46 -29.88
C VAL A 452 26.36 -60.12 -31.00
N GLU A 453 25.04 -59.92 -31.03
CA GLU A 453 24.15 -60.44 -32.07
C GLU A 453 24.54 -59.90 -33.46
N ALA A 454 24.88 -58.61 -33.56
CA ALA A 454 25.40 -58.03 -34.80
C ALA A 454 26.75 -58.63 -35.24
N ARG A 455 27.61 -59.03 -34.29
CA ARG A 455 28.88 -59.72 -34.59
C ARG A 455 28.65 -61.16 -35.02
N GLU A 456 27.69 -61.86 -34.43
CA GLU A 456 27.28 -63.21 -34.82
C GLU A 456 26.67 -63.20 -36.23
N ILE A 457 25.73 -62.29 -36.49
CA ILE A 457 25.16 -62.07 -37.83
C ILE A 457 26.25 -61.76 -38.85
N LYS A 458 27.25 -60.95 -38.49
CA LYS A 458 28.38 -60.65 -39.36
C LYS A 458 29.28 -61.87 -39.58
N ALA A 459 29.55 -62.66 -38.54
CA ALA A 459 30.36 -63.88 -38.65
C ALA A 459 29.65 -64.95 -39.50
N ASP A 460 28.33 -65.08 -39.36
CA ASP A 460 27.49 -65.96 -40.18
C ASP A 460 27.42 -65.47 -41.63
N ALA A 461 27.35 -64.15 -41.85
CA ALA A 461 27.45 -63.56 -43.17
C ALA A 461 28.84 -63.79 -43.81
N ASP A 462 29.92 -63.68 -43.04
CA ASP A 462 31.29 -63.94 -43.49
C ASP A 462 31.55 -65.44 -43.75
N ALA A 463 30.89 -66.33 -43.00
CA ALA A 463 30.92 -67.78 -43.22
C ALA A 463 30.12 -68.19 -44.47
N ALA A 464 28.93 -67.61 -44.65
CA ALA A 464 28.10 -67.80 -45.85
C ALA A 464 28.78 -67.24 -47.11
N ALA A 465 29.54 -66.14 -46.99
CA ALA A 465 30.33 -65.52 -48.06
C ALA A 465 31.47 -66.41 -48.58
N ARG A 466 31.94 -67.38 -47.79
CA ARG A 466 32.98 -68.35 -48.23
C ARG A 466 32.41 -69.51 -49.04
N GLN A 467 31.09 -69.72 -49.04
CA GLN A 467 30.46 -70.89 -49.65
C GLN A 467 29.81 -70.61 -51.03
N THR A 468 29.63 -69.35 -51.44
CA THR A 468 28.78 -68.99 -52.60
C THR A 468 29.42 -67.97 -53.58
N THR A 469 30.72 -68.13 -53.89
CA THR A 469 31.52 -67.16 -54.67
C THR A 469 31.31 -67.20 -56.20
N ALA A 470 30.14 -67.61 -56.70
CA ALA A 470 29.84 -67.58 -58.15
C ALA A 470 28.54 -66.83 -58.50
N GLU A 471 27.51 -66.89 -57.65
CA GLU A 471 26.19 -66.34 -57.99
C GLU A 471 25.99 -64.89 -57.49
N ALA A 472 26.69 -64.50 -56.42
CA ALA A 472 26.63 -63.15 -55.85
C ALA A 472 27.28 -62.06 -56.75
N LYS A 473 28.23 -62.42 -57.63
CA LYS A 473 28.83 -61.46 -58.57
C LYS A 473 27.85 -60.96 -59.64
N ARG A 474 26.80 -61.73 -59.95
CA ARG A 474 25.79 -61.32 -60.93
C ARG A 474 24.79 -60.34 -60.32
N VAL A 475 24.32 -60.62 -59.10
CA VAL A 475 23.34 -59.78 -58.40
C VAL A 475 23.97 -58.46 -57.91
N ALA A 476 25.24 -58.47 -57.48
CA ALA A 476 25.93 -57.25 -57.07
C ALA A 476 26.18 -56.26 -58.22
N HIS A 477 26.29 -56.73 -59.47
CA HIS A 477 26.42 -55.84 -60.63
C HIS A 477 25.08 -55.18 -61.00
N GLU A 478 23.96 -55.83 -60.70
CA GLU A 478 22.59 -55.31 -60.95
C GLU A 478 22.22 -54.25 -59.90
N VAL A 479 22.53 -54.51 -58.62
CA VAL A 479 22.29 -53.57 -57.50
C VAL A 479 23.17 -52.31 -57.57
N VAL A 480 24.38 -52.40 -58.12
CA VAL A 480 25.28 -51.24 -58.27
C VAL A 480 24.84 -50.29 -59.38
N GLU A 481 24.16 -50.78 -60.41
CA GLU A 481 23.60 -49.93 -61.47
C GLU A 481 22.29 -49.26 -61.02
N ASP A 482 21.43 -49.97 -60.26
CA ASP A 482 20.23 -49.38 -59.66
C ASP A 482 20.58 -48.29 -58.61
N ALA A 483 21.59 -48.53 -57.78
CA ALA A 483 22.05 -47.55 -56.79
C ALA A 483 22.69 -46.28 -57.40
N LYS A 484 23.18 -46.34 -58.65
CA LYS A 484 23.63 -45.13 -59.38
C LYS A 484 22.46 -44.32 -59.91
N GLY A 485 21.38 -44.98 -60.35
CA GLY A 485 20.13 -44.34 -60.73
C GLY A 485 19.51 -43.56 -59.56
N ASP A 486 19.43 -44.20 -58.39
CA ASP A 486 18.87 -43.60 -57.19
C ASP A 486 19.73 -42.45 -56.64
N ARG A 487 21.06 -42.56 -56.71
CA ARG A 487 21.97 -41.47 -56.31
C ARG A 487 21.81 -40.24 -57.19
N ASP A 488 21.65 -40.44 -58.50
CA ASP A 488 21.49 -39.34 -59.45
C ASP A 488 20.08 -38.75 -59.38
N GLU A 489 19.06 -39.52 -58.99
CA GLU A 489 17.70 -39.03 -58.69
C GLU A 489 17.63 -38.25 -57.37
N ILE A 490 18.27 -38.73 -56.32
CA ILE A 490 18.39 -38.02 -55.03
C ILE A 490 19.17 -36.72 -55.22
N ARG A 491 20.24 -36.72 -56.03
CA ARG A 491 20.98 -35.50 -56.37
C ARG A 491 20.16 -34.54 -57.22
N ARG A 492 19.30 -35.03 -58.12
CA ARG A 492 18.37 -34.20 -58.90
C ARG A 492 17.31 -33.57 -58.00
N LYS A 493 16.75 -34.34 -57.06
CA LYS A 493 15.76 -33.88 -56.09
C LYS A 493 16.35 -32.88 -55.10
N ALA A 494 17.52 -33.17 -54.55
CA ALA A 494 18.23 -32.23 -53.67
C ALA A 494 18.61 -30.92 -54.39
N ASN A 495 18.99 -30.98 -55.67
CA ASN A 495 19.26 -29.77 -56.46
C ASN A 495 17.97 -29.01 -56.82
N ALA A 496 16.85 -29.71 -57.03
CA ALA A 496 15.54 -29.09 -57.26
C ALA A 496 15.01 -28.43 -55.97
N ASP A 497 15.10 -29.11 -54.84
CA ASP A 497 14.73 -28.60 -53.51
C ASP A 497 15.62 -27.41 -53.12
N TRP A 498 16.92 -27.44 -53.47
CA TRP A 498 17.82 -26.31 -53.26
C TRP A 498 17.50 -25.13 -54.19
N ALA A 499 17.10 -25.38 -55.44
CA ALA A 499 16.66 -24.34 -56.36
C ALA A 499 15.33 -23.70 -55.91
N GLU A 500 14.40 -24.50 -55.40
CA GLU A 500 13.13 -24.02 -54.83
C GLU A 500 13.37 -23.22 -53.54
N ALA A 501 14.22 -23.69 -52.63
CA ALA A 501 14.61 -22.96 -51.44
C ALA A 501 15.35 -21.65 -51.76
N LYS A 502 16.18 -21.64 -52.82
CA LYS A 502 16.85 -20.44 -53.31
C LYS A 502 15.85 -19.44 -53.90
N GLN A 503 14.86 -19.92 -54.67
CA GLN A 503 13.79 -19.09 -55.21
C GLN A 503 12.95 -18.47 -54.10
N VAL A 504 12.55 -19.25 -53.08
CA VAL A 504 11.84 -18.75 -51.89
C VAL A 504 12.66 -17.71 -51.13
N HIS A 505 13.98 -17.88 -51.04
CA HIS A 505 14.86 -16.89 -50.43
C HIS A 505 14.97 -15.61 -51.27
N GLU A 506 15.08 -15.72 -52.59
CA GLU A 506 15.13 -14.58 -53.50
C GLU A 506 13.79 -13.82 -53.53
N ASP A 507 12.67 -14.52 -53.46
CA ASP A 507 11.32 -13.95 -53.35
C ASP A 507 11.15 -13.25 -51.98
N ALA A 508 11.59 -13.87 -50.87
CA ALA A 508 11.56 -13.25 -49.56
C ALA A 508 12.47 -11.99 -49.46
N VAL A 509 13.62 -11.99 -50.14
CA VAL A 509 14.48 -10.80 -50.25
C VAL A 509 13.84 -9.72 -51.11
N THR A 510 13.09 -10.10 -52.15
CA THR A 510 12.34 -9.19 -53.01
C THR A 510 11.15 -8.58 -52.26
N ASP A 511 10.41 -9.38 -51.49
CA ASP A 511 9.32 -8.93 -50.61
C ASP A 511 9.84 -8.02 -49.50
N ARG A 512 11.02 -8.32 -48.93
CA ARG A 512 11.65 -7.44 -47.94
C ARG A 512 12.08 -6.10 -48.54
N LYS A 513 12.52 -6.08 -49.80
CA LYS A 513 12.82 -4.84 -50.55
C LYS A 513 11.54 -4.09 -50.91
N ALA A 514 10.46 -4.79 -51.29
CA ALA A 514 9.15 -4.19 -51.56
C ALA A 514 8.54 -3.57 -50.29
N ALA A 515 8.60 -4.27 -49.15
CA ALA A 515 8.15 -3.76 -47.85
C ALA A 515 9.01 -2.57 -47.37
N ALA A 516 10.31 -2.57 -47.65
CA ALA A 516 11.17 -1.42 -47.37
C ALA A 516 10.84 -0.21 -48.28
N ALA A 517 10.48 -0.45 -49.54
CA ALA A 517 10.02 0.58 -50.47
C ALA A 517 8.65 1.14 -50.08
N GLU A 518 7.70 0.30 -49.67
CA GLU A 518 6.40 0.71 -49.13
C GLU A 518 6.55 1.52 -47.83
N LYS A 519 7.49 1.12 -46.95
CA LYS A 519 7.78 1.89 -45.73
C LYS A 519 8.38 3.26 -46.06
N ALA A 520 9.19 3.38 -47.11
CA ALA A 520 9.73 4.64 -47.58
C ALA A 520 8.67 5.54 -48.23
N GLU A 521 7.77 4.96 -49.03
CA GLU A 521 6.59 5.63 -49.61
C GLU A 521 5.62 6.09 -48.50
N ALA A 522 5.34 5.26 -47.50
CA ALA A 522 4.50 5.62 -46.35
C ALA A 522 5.12 6.75 -45.51
N ALA A 523 6.45 6.73 -45.33
CA ALA A 523 7.17 7.82 -44.67
C ALA A 523 7.13 9.13 -45.47
N LYS A 524 7.18 9.05 -46.81
CA LYS A 524 7.03 10.20 -47.71
C LYS A 524 5.58 10.73 -47.68
N ALA A 525 4.59 9.85 -47.73
CA ALA A 525 3.17 10.21 -47.64
C ALA A 525 2.82 10.85 -46.29
N ASN A 526 3.39 10.37 -45.18
CA ASN A 526 3.23 11.01 -43.87
C ASN A 526 3.91 12.38 -43.80
N ARG A 527 5.06 12.56 -44.45
CA ARG A 527 5.74 13.86 -44.51
C ARG A 527 4.93 14.86 -45.35
N GLU A 528 4.42 14.45 -46.51
CA GLU A 528 3.50 15.27 -47.33
C GLU A 528 2.18 15.57 -46.60
N ALA A 529 1.64 14.62 -45.83
CA ALA A 529 0.43 14.85 -45.02
C ALA A 529 0.66 15.84 -43.87
N GLN A 530 1.85 15.80 -43.26
CA GLN A 530 2.26 16.75 -42.24
C GLN A 530 2.50 18.15 -42.84
N GLU A 531 3.21 18.24 -43.97
CA GLU A 531 3.38 19.50 -44.71
C GLU A 531 2.02 20.09 -45.16
N ARG A 532 1.06 19.25 -45.58
CA ARG A 532 -0.30 19.70 -45.87
C ARG A 532 -1.05 20.20 -44.63
N ARG A 533 -0.81 19.62 -43.46
CA ARG A 533 -1.40 20.09 -42.19
C ARG A 533 -0.79 21.41 -41.75
N ASP A 534 0.52 21.55 -41.88
CA ASP A 534 1.25 22.75 -41.50
C ASP A 534 1.01 23.91 -42.50
N ALA A 535 0.60 23.59 -43.73
CA ALA A 535 0.17 24.56 -44.75
C ALA A 535 -1.32 24.97 -44.65
N ILE A 536 -2.10 24.41 -43.71
CA ILE A 536 -3.48 24.86 -43.47
C ILE A 536 -3.40 26.24 -42.79
N PRO A 537 -3.90 27.32 -43.44
CA PRO A 537 -3.92 28.63 -42.81
C PRO A 537 -4.77 28.58 -41.55
N VAL A 538 -4.32 29.25 -40.49
CA VAL A 538 -5.06 29.40 -39.23
C VAL A 538 -6.47 29.93 -39.54
N TYR A 539 -7.47 29.24 -39.01
CA TYR A 539 -8.89 29.50 -39.21
C TYR A 539 -9.23 30.99 -39.03
N ASP A 540 -9.63 31.64 -40.13
CA ASP A 540 -10.10 33.03 -40.17
C ASP A 540 -11.64 33.04 -40.14
N PRO A 541 -12.27 33.35 -38.98
CA PRO A 541 -13.71 33.35 -38.83
C PRO A 541 -14.43 34.39 -39.71
N GLU A 542 -13.78 35.49 -40.12
CA GLU A 542 -14.40 36.51 -40.99
C GLU A 542 -14.45 36.07 -42.46
N ALA A 543 -13.49 35.24 -42.91
CA ALA A 543 -13.53 34.66 -44.26
C ALA A 543 -14.60 33.55 -44.38
N ALA A 544 -14.88 32.81 -43.31
CA ALA A 544 -15.86 31.73 -43.30
C ALA A 544 -17.32 32.22 -43.44
N GLU A 545 -17.64 33.43 -42.97
CA GLU A 545 -18.98 34.01 -43.11
C GLU A 545 -19.34 34.32 -44.58
N ARG A 546 -18.33 34.74 -45.38
CA ARG A 546 -18.49 35.03 -46.83
C ARG A 546 -18.79 33.80 -47.70
N PHE A 547 -18.47 32.61 -47.20
CA PHE A 547 -18.76 31.33 -47.88
C PHE A 547 -19.86 30.53 -47.19
N SER A 548 -20.57 31.13 -46.24
CA SER A 548 -21.73 30.51 -45.61
C SER A 548 -22.83 30.26 -46.65
N SER A 549 -23.50 29.12 -46.52
CA SER A 549 -24.58 28.68 -47.42
C SER A 549 -25.71 29.70 -47.57
N ALA A 550 -25.84 30.63 -46.61
CA ALA A 550 -26.83 31.70 -46.61
C ALA A 550 -26.50 32.85 -47.57
N GLU A 551 -25.21 33.23 -47.74
CA GLU A 551 -24.80 34.26 -48.71
C GLU A 551 -24.71 33.71 -50.15
N LEU A 552 -24.28 32.46 -50.32
CA LEU A 552 -24.29 31.76 -51.61
C LEU A 552 -25.70 31.66 -52.21
N MET A 553 -26.73 31.45 -51.37
CA MET A 553 -28.14 31.43 -51.79
C MET A 553 -28.72 32.82 -52.10
N ARG A 554 -28.17 33.91 -51.55
CA ARG A 554 -28.57 35.28 -51.94
C ARG A 554 -28.03 35.66 -53.33
N ASN A 555 -26.82 35.23 -53.68
CA ASN A 555 -26.20 35.52 -54.97
C ASN A 555 -26.75 34.66 -56.13
N LEU A 556 -27.38 33.52 -55.84
CA LEU A 556 -28.00 32.63 -56.86
C LEU A 556 -29.34 33.15 -57.41
N LYS A 557 -29.96 34.17 -56.82
CA LYS A 557 -31.21 34.79 -57.32
C LYS A 557 -31.00 35.77 -58.49
N VAL A 558 -29.76 36.04 -58.91
CA VAL A 558 -29.43 37.04 -59.94
C VAL A 558 -28.89 36.42 -61.24
N VAL A 559 -28.86 35.08 -61.38
CA VAL A 559 -28.30 34.40 -62.56
C VAL A 559 -29.41 33.84 -63.48
N PRO A 560 -29.40 34.13 -64.79
CA PRO A 560 -30.44 33.66 -65.72
C PRO A 560 -30.41 32.13 -65.87
N HIS A 561 -31.58 31.52 -66.04
CA HIS A 561 -31.71 30.07 -66.18
C HIS A 561 -31.13 29.57 -67.51
N GLY A 562 -30.17 28.64 -67.42
CA GLY A 562 -29.49 28.06 -68.57
C GLY A 562 -28.28 27.21 -68.16
N ARG A 563 -27.66 26.53 -69.14
CA ARG A 563 -26.56 25.57 -69.00
C ARG A 563 -25.35 26.11 -68.20
N GLU A 564 -25.21 27.43 -68.11
CA GLU A 564 -24.17 28.14 -67.35
C GLU A 564 -24.40 28.10 -65.83
N ALA A 565 -25.65 28.14 -65.35
CA ALA A 565 -25.96 28.01 -63.91
C ALA A 565 -25.63 26.60 -63.37
N LEU A 566 -25.82 25.58 -64.20
CA LEU A 566 -25.45 24.18 -63.92
C LEU A 566 -23.93 23.98 -63.88
N THR A 567 -23.19 24.76 -64.66
CA THR A 567 -21.72 24.69 -64.71
C THR A 567 -21.10 25.41 -63.50
N ALA A 568 -21.71 26.50 -63.02
CA ALA A 568 -21.33 27.18 -61.79
C ALA A 568 -21.60 26.32 -60.54
N ALA A 569 -22.74 25.61 -60.48
CA ALA A 569 -23.04 24.65 -59.41
C ALA A 569 -22.06 23.46 -59.39
N HIS A 570 -21.60 23.02 -60.56
CA HIS A 570 -20.59 21.96 -60.69
C HIS A 570 -19.20 22.36 -60.17
N LYS A 571 -18.80 23.62 -60.35
CA LYS A 571 -17.52 24.15 -59.83
C LYS A 571 -17.52 24.37 -58.31
N MET A 572 -18.70 24.47 -57.69
CA MET A 572 -18.86 24.68 -56.24
C MET A 572 -19.00 23.37 -55.44
N GLY A 573 -18.71 22.21 -56.04
CA GLY A 573 -18.66 20.91 -55.34
C GLY A 573 -20.02 20.32 -54.97
N LEU A 574 -21.12 20.89 -55.43
CA LEU A 574 -22.48 20.40 -55.19
C LEU A 574 -22.93 19.46 -56.32
N GLN A 575 -22.30 18.28 -56.41
CA GLN A 575 -22.89 17.11 -57.08
C GLN A 575 -22.12 15.83 -56.71
N ASN A 576 -22.62 15.12 -55.68
CA ASN A 576 -22.61 13.65 -55.59
C ASN A 576 -23.43 13.20 -54.37
N HIS A 577 -24.74 13.31 -54.46
CA HIS A 577 -25.64 12.58 -53.55
C HIS A 577 -26.81 11.92 -54.27
N LYS A 578 -26.54 11.30 -55.43
CA LYS A 578 -27.43 10.29 -56.01
C LYS A 578 -26.60 9.22 -56.71
N GLY A 579 -26.51 8.04 -56.11
CA GLY A 579 -26.14 6.83 -56.84
C GLY A 579 -25.09 5.95 -56.16
N ARG A 580 -25.52 5.16 -55.18
CA ARG A 580 -25.28 3.69 -55.04
C ARG A 580 -25.52 3.30 -53.58
N GLN A 581 -26.80 3.06 -53.25
CA GLN A 581 -27.12 2.11 -52.19
C GLN A 581 -26.60 0.75 -52.64
N ARG A 582 -25.47 0.34 -52.07
CA ARG A 582 -24.97 -1.04 -52.14
C ARG A 582 -24.84 -1.56 -50.71
N VAL A 583 -25.61 -2.62 -50.47
CA VAL A 583 -25.49 -3.65 -49.43
C VAL A 583 -25.36 -3.15 -47.99
N GLY A 584 -26.48 -3.24 -47.28
CA GLY A 584 -26.57 -3.11 -45.83
C GLY A 584 -27.53 -1.99 -45.44
N ASP A 585 -28.63 -2.37 -44.78
CA ASP A 585 -29.61 -1.42 -44.25
C ASP A 585 -28.93 -0.29 -43.47
N PRO A 586 -29.41 0.96 -43.59
CA PRO A 586 -28.96 2.04 -42.73
C PRO A 586 -29.30 1.69 -41.28
N VAL A 587 -28.27 1.59 -40.45
CA VAL A 587 -28.41 1.44 -39.00
C VAL A 587 -29.15 2.68 -38.51
N SER A 588 -30.27 2.51 -37.80
CA SER A 588 -30.98 3.65 -37.23
C SER A 588 -30.04 4.41 -36.29
N GLU A 589 -30.15 5.74 -36.25
CA GLU A 589 -29.35 6.58 -35.34
C GLU A 589 -29.46 6.10 -33.88
N LYS A 590 -30.66 5.61 -33.50
CA LYS A 590 -30.90 4.97 -32.21
C LYS A 590 -30.02 3.74 -31.98
N THR A 591 -29.95 2.82 -32.95
CA THR A 591 -29.13 1.61 -32.86
C THR A 591 -27.63 1.93 -32.82
N PHE A 592 -27.17 2.94 -33.55
CA PHE A 592 -25.76 3.36 -33.51
C PHE A 592 -25.35 3.92 -32.15
N MET A 593 -26.25 4.65 -31.50
CA MET A 593 -26.03 5.27 -30.19
C MET A 593 -26.21 4.31 -29.01
N THR A 594 -26.92 3.19 -29.20
CA THR A 594 -27.21 2.23 -28.12
C THR A 594 -26.50 0.89 -28.24
N GLU A 595 -25.85 0.57 -29.37
CA GLU A 595 -25.11 -0.70 -29.51
C GLU A 595 -23.84 -0.69 -28.65
N THR A 596 -23.59 -1.79 -27.96
CA THR A 596 -22.34 -2.04 -27.24
C THR A 596 -21.19 -2.31 -28.23
N SER A 597 -19.95 -2.14 -27.77
CA SER A 597 -18.76 -2.40 -28.58
C SER A 597 -18.69 -3.84 -29.12
N GLU A 598 -19.26 -4.79 -28.38
CA GLU A 598 -19.27 -6.21 -28.74
C GLU A 598 -20.30 -6.50 -29.85
N GLU A 599 -21.50 -5.93 -29.74
CA GLU A 599 -22.54 -5.98 -30.78
C GLU A 599 -22.08 -5.30 -32.09
N ARG A 600 -21.39 -4.17 -31.98
CA ARG A 600 -20.73 -3.50 -33.10
C ARG A 600 -19.72 -4.40 -33.79
N GLY A 601 -18.91 -5.11 -33.00
CA GLY A 601 -17.89 -6.05 -33.49
C GLY A 601 -18.49 -7.23 -34.25
N VAL A 602 -19.56 -7.82 -33.73
CA VAL A 602 -20.28 -8.92 -34.41
C VAL A 602 -20.88 -8.45 -35.74
N ARG A 603 -21.51 -7.28 -35.77
CA ARG A 603 -22.11 -6.70 -36.98
C ARG A 603 -21.06 -6.40 -38.06
N MET A 604 -19.91 -5.87 -37.67
CA MET A 604 -18.82 -5.56 -38.60
C MET A 604 -18.18 -6.84 -39.17
N ARG A 605 -18.02 -7.90 -38.36
CA ARG A 605 -17.55 -9.21 -38.84
C ARG A 605 -18.51 -9.83 -39.86
N GLY A 606 -19.82 -9.82 -39.57
CA GLY A 606 -20.83 -10.31 -40.51
C GLY A 606 -20.84 -9.55 -41.84
N ARG A 607 -20.52 -8.24 -41.85
CA ARG A 607 -20.33 -7.46 -43.07
C ARG A 607 -19.08 -7.86 -43.85
N SER A 608 -17.97 -8.07 -43.16
CA SER A 608 -16.72 -8.53 -43.79
C SER A 608 -16.89 -9.90 -44.45
N ASP A 609 -17.60 -10.82 -43.80
CA ASP A 609 -17.87 -12.16 -44.32
C ASP A 609 -18.80 -12.12 -45.55
N ALA A 610 -19.82 -11.25 -45.52
CA ALA A 610 -20.71 -11.03 -46.66
C ALA A 610 -19.96 -10.42 -47.87
N LEU A 611 -19.03 -9.49 -47.61
CA LEU A 611 -18.21 -8.87 -48.65
C LEU A 611 -17.21 -9.87 -49.25
N ALA A 612 -16.59 -10.71 -48.41
CA ALA A 612 -15.71 -11.79 -48.85
C ALA A 612 -16.45 -12.78 -49.76
N THR A 613 -17.68 -13.15 -49.37
CA THR A 613 -18.56 -14.01 -50.18
C THR A 613 -18.92 -13.37 -51.52
N GLU A 614 -19.21 -12.06 -51.56
CA GLU A 614 -19.52 -11.34 -52.81
C GLU A 614 -18.29 -11.24 -53.73
N ILE A 615 -17.09 -11.06 -53.18
CA ILE A 615 -15.83 -11.05 -53.92
C ILE A 615 -15.57 -12.43 -54.54
N GLU A 616 -15.76 -13.50 -53.79
CA GLU A 616 -15.57 -14.87 -54.27
C GLU A 616 -16.56 -15.22 -55.39
N GLN A 617 -17.84 -14.87 -55.24
CA GLN A 617 -18.85 -15.07 -56.28
C GLN A 617 -18.56 -14.27 -57.55
N ASN A 618 -18.03 -13.04 -57.43
CA ASN A 618 -17.60 -12.25 -58.57
C ASN A 618 -16.35 -12.81 -59.26
N GLY A 619 -15.43 -13.41 -58.49
CA GLY A 619 -14.29 -14.16 -59.02
C GLY A 619 -14.73 -15.37 -59.85
N GLN A 620 -15.67 -16.15 -59.32
CA GLN A 620 -16.23 -17.32 -60.02
C GLN A 620 -17.01 -16.92 -61.30
N ARG A 621 -17.74 -15.81 -61.28
CA ARG A 621 -18.42 -15.29 -62.48
C ARG A 621 -17.44 -14.86 -63.56
N ARG A 622 -16.31 -14.23 -63.18
CA ARG A 622 -15.26 -13.82 -64.12
C ARG A 622 -14.54 -15.02 -64.74
N SER A 623 -14.25 -16.07 -63.97
CA SER A 623 -13.62 -17.29 -64.49
C SER A 623 -14.56 -18.07 -65.44
N GLN A 624 -15.86 -18.13 -65.15
CA GLN A 624 -16.85 -18.71 -66.06
C GLN A 624 -17.01 -17.91 -67.37
N GLN A 625 -16.92 -16.57 -67.32
CA GLN A 625 -16.93 -15.72 -68.52
C GLN A 625 -15.66 -15.90 -69.38
N ALA A 626 -14.50 -16.06 -68.75
CA ALA A 626 -13.23 -16.34 -69.43
C ALA A 626 -13.24 -17.72 -70.12
N GLY A 627 -13.79 -18.75 -69.47
CA GLY A 627 -13.94 -20.09 -70.04
C GLY A 627 -14.89 -20.17 -71.24
N ARG A 628 -15.94 -19.33 -71.28
CA ARG A 628 -16.86 -19.22 -72.43
C ARG A 628 -16.23 -18.52 -73.64
N ARG A 629 -15.31 -17.57 -73.43
CA ARG A 629 -14.59 -16.89 -74.52
C ARG A 629 -13.58 -17.79 -75.24
N MET A 630 -12.97 -18.75 -74.55
CA MET A 630 -12.02 -19.69 -75.19
C MET A 630 -12.69 -20.83 -75.98
N LYS A 631 -13.96 -21.14 -75.76
CA LYS A 631 -14.69 -22.18 -76.51
C LYS A 631 -15.40 -21.68 -77.78
N GLY A 632 -15.34 -20.39 -78.09
CA GLY A 632 -15.96 -19.76 -79.28
C GLY A 632 -15.01 -19.48 -80.44
N SER A 633 -13.75 -19.92 -80.36
CA SER A 633 -12.74 -19.77 -81.42
C SER A 633 -12.43 -21.14 -82.05
N LYS A 634 -13.35 -21.62 -82.89
CA LYS A 634 -13.06 -22.56 -83.96
C LYS A 634 -13.77 -22.07 -85.22
#